data_AF-A0A634B1Z3-F1
#
_entry.id   AF-A0A634B1Z3-F1
#
_cell.length_a   1.000
_cell.length_b   1.000
_cell.length_c   1.000
_cell.angle_alpha   90.00
_cell.angle_beta   90.00
_cell.angle_gamma   90.00
#
_symmetry.space_group_name_H-M   'P 1'
#
loop_
_entity.id
_entity.type
_entity.pdbx_description
1 polymer ?
#
loop_
_entity_poly.entity_id
_entity_poly.type
_entity_poly.pdbx_seq_one_letter_code
_entity_poly.pdbx_strand_id
1 'polypeptide(L)' 'MIKTYDVHMDPLERTSQIITLTEVINDILVSNSPSRDERLKALLAILDLAVRDVHFLLEGGEMPCKTGATNE' A
#
# COMPACT_ATOMS: atom_id res chain seq x y z
N MET A 1 -18.72 -14.68 0.47
CA MET A 1 -18.81 -13.68 1.54
C MET A 1 -17.43 -13.08 1.75
N ILE A 2 -17.16 -11.93 1.12
CA ILE A 2 -15.89 -11.20 1.27
C ILE A 2 -16.05 -10.32 2.50
N LYS A 3 -15.24 -10.57 3.55
CA LYS A 3 -15.19 -9.68 4.72
C LYS A 3 -14.48 -8.40 4.28
N THR A 4 -15.21 -7.30 4.16
CA THR A 4 -14.65 -5.97 3.95
C THR A 4 -14.44 -5.35 5.32
N TYR A 5 -13.18 -5.20 5.72
CA TYR A 5 -12.79 -4.46 6.92
C TYR A 5 -12.97 -2.96 6.61
N ASP A 6 -13.65 -2.23 7.49
CA ASP A 6 -13.59 -0.77 7.53
C ASP A 6 -12.18 -0.38 7.95
N VAL A 7 -11.31 -0.21 6.96
CA VAL A 7 -9.97 0.29 7.21
C VAL A 7 -9.98 1.78 6.93
N HIS A 8 -10.40 2.56 7.93
CA HIS A 8 -9.97 3.96 8.02
C HIS A 8 -8.45 3.93 8.22
N MET A 9 -7.70 4.00 7.11
CA MET A 9 -6.25 4.02 7.14
C MET A 9 -5.78 5.40 7.61
N ASP A 10 -5.12 5.45 8.77
CA ASP A 10 -4.41 6.64 9.25
C ASP A 10 -3.21 6.93 8.31
N PRO A 11 -2.99 8.20 7.88
CA PRO A 11 -1.75 8.61 7.21
C PRO A 11 -0.47 8.08 7.88
N LEU A 12 -0.45 8.00 9.21
CA LEU A 12 0.69 7.46 9.96
C LEU A 12 0.90 5.96 9.69
N GLU A 13 -0.19 5.18 9.66
CA GLU A 13 -0.15 3.75 9.36
C GLU A 13 0.30 3.50 7.92
N ARG A 14 -0.21 4.28 6.96
CA ARG A 14 0.26 4.20 5.57
C ARG A 14 1.73 4.59 5.43
N THR A 15 2.19 5.60 6.16
CA THR A 15 3.61 6.00 6.18
C THR A 15 4.48 4.88 6.74
N SER A 16 4.04 4.19 7.80
CA SER A 16 4.74 3.03 8.36
C SER A 16 4.88 1.90 7.33
N GLN A 17 3.85 1.64 6.51
CA GLN A 17 3.92 0.63 5.45
C GLN A 17 4.91 1.01 4.34
N ILE A 18 5.02 2.30 3.99
CA ILE A 18 6.03 2.79 3.03
C ILE A 18 7.45 2.56 3.57
N ILE A 19 7.68 2.80 4.86
CA ILE A 19 8.98 2.53 5.51
C ILE A 19 9.32 1.04 5.38
N THR A 20 8.39 0.15 5.74
CA THR A 20 8.60 -1.30 5.61
C THR A 20 8.83 -1.72 4.15
N LEU A 21 8.12 -1.15 3.19
CA LEU A 21 8.36 -1.42 1.76
C LEU A 21 9.79 -1.04 1.34
N THR A 22 10.31 0.06 1.88
CA THR A 22 11.69 0.51 1.62
C THR A 22 12.72 -0.48 2.17
N GLU A 23 12.49 -1.02 3.37
CA GLU A 23 13.34 -2.05 3.97
C GLU A 23 13.34 -3.33 3.12
N VAL A 24 12.16 -3.80 2.70
CA VAL A 24 12.03 -4.98 1.83
C VAL A 24 12.71 -4.79 0.48
N ILE A 25 12.62 -3.60 -0.12
CA ILE A 25 13.34 -3.26 -1.35
C ILE A 25 14.84 -3.39 -1.14
N ASN A 26 15.36 -2.87 -0.02
CA ASN A 26 16.79 -2.97 0.31
C ASN A 26 17.24 -4.43 0.47
N ASP A 27 16.46 -5.25 1.17
CA ASP A 27 16.74 -6.69 1.34
C ASP A 27 16.79 -7.42 -0.01
N ILE A 28 15.89 -7.09 -0.93
CA ILE A 28 15.88 -7.68 -2.27
C ILE A 28 17.10 -7.25 -3.08
N LEU A 29 17.50 -5.97 -2.98
CA LEU A 29 18.69 -5.46 -3.66
C LEU A 29 19.97 -6.20 -3.23
N VAL A 30 20.08 -6.57 -1.95
CA VAL A 30 21.24 -7.32 -1.43
C VAL A 30 21.14 -8.84 -1.62
N SER A 31 19.94 -9.39 -1.83
CA SER A 31 19.70 -10.85 -1.87
C SER A 31 20.27 -11.61 -3.07
N ASN A 32 20.81 -10.92 -4.08
CA ASN A 32 21.31 -11.50 -5.35
C ASN A 32 20.35 -12.51 -6.03
N SER A 33 19.03 -12.33 -5.82
CA SER A 33 17.99 -13.22 -6.34
C SER A 33 17.89 -13.14 -7.87
N PRO A 34 17.72 -14.27 -8.59
CA PRO A 34 17.47 -14.25 -10.03
C PRO A 34 16.13 -13.59 -10.40
N SER A 35 15.20 -13.48 -9.44
CA SER A 35 13.89 -12.83 -9.59
C SER A 35 13.87 -11.38 -9.09
N ARG A 36 15.03 -10.81 -8.77
CA ARG A 36 15.15 -9.47 -8.15
C ARG A 36 14.38 -8.42 -8.94
N ASP A 37 14.57 -8.36 -10.25
CA ASP A 37 13.99 -7.30 -11.08
C ASP A 37 12.45 -7.40 -11.17
N GLU A 38 11.90 -8.62 -11.22
CA GLU A 38 10.44 -8.83 -11.18
C GLU A 38 9.85 -8.46 -9.82
N ARG A 39 10.52 -8.83 -8.72
CA ARG A 39 10.11 -8.47 -7.37
C ARG A 39 10.17 -6.96 -7.14
N LEU A 40 11.22 -6.29 -7.62
CA LEU A 40 11.37 -4.84 -7.53
C LEU A 40 10.28 -4.12 -8.34
N LYS A 41 9.92 -4.62 -9.53
CA LYS A 41 8.80 -4.06 -10.31
C LYS A 41 7.47 -4.16 -9.56
N ALA A 42 7.19 -5.31 -8.95
CA ALA A 42 5.97 -5.50 -8.15
C ALA A 42 5.94 -4.56 -6.93
N LEU A 43 7.06 -4.43 -6.22
CA LEU A 43 7.17 -3.54 -5.06
C LEU A 43 7.09 -2.06 -5.45
N LEU A 44 7.64 -1.67 -6.59
CA LEU A 44 7.51 -0.30 -7.10
C LEU A 44 6.05 0.08 -7.36
N ALA A 45 5.25 -0.84 -7.93
CA ALA A 45 3.82 -0.60 -8.13
C ALA A 45 3.07 -0.44 -6.80
N ILE A 46 3.43 -1.21 -5.78
CA ILE A 46 2.85 -1.09 -4.43
C ILE A 46 3.26 0.23 -3.76
N LEU A 47 4.52 0.63 -3.92
CA LEU A 47 5.04 1.89 -3.39
C LEU A 47 4.36 3.10 -4.04
N ASP A 48 4.19 3.12 -5.37
CA ASP A 48 3.49 4.20 -6.07
C ASP A 48 2.05 4.35 -5.55
N LEU A 49 1.33 3.24 -5.38
CA LEU A 49 -0.01 3.25 -4.80
C LEU A 49 0.00 3.78 -3.35
N ALA A 50 0.89 3.28 -2.51
CA ALA A 50 0.95 3.68 -1.11
C ALA A 50 1.28 5.18 -0.93
N VAL A 51 2.18 5.72 -1.75
CA VAL A 51 2.52 7.16 -1.73
C VAL A 51 1.32 8.01 -2.17
N ARG A 52 0.59 7.59 -3.20
CA ARG A 52 -0.64 8.28 -3.65
C ARG A 52 -1.73 8.24 -2.59
N ASP A 53 -1.91 7.10 -1.92
CA ASP A 53 -2.86 6.96 -0.81
C ASP A 53 -2.52 7.93 0.33
N VAL A 54 -1.24 8.03 0.74
CA VAL A 54 -0.80 8.99 1.77
C VAL A 54 -1.07 10.41 1.34
N HIS A 55 -0.70 10.77 0.10
CA HIS A 55 -0.94 12.11 -0.43
C HIS A 55 -2.43 12.48 -0.35
N PHE A 56 -3.30 11.58 -0.83
CA PHE A 56 -4.75 11.78 -0.79
C PHE A 56 -5.28 11.92 0.64
N LEU A 57 -4.83 11.08 1.58
CA LEU A 57 -5.20 11.18 2.99
C LEU A 57 -4.74 12.52 3.62
N LEU A 58 -3.55 12.99 3.28
CA LEU A 58 -3.02 14.27 3.77
C LEU A 58 -3.76 15.49 3.19
N GLU A 59 -4.34 15.37 1.99
CA GLU A 59 -5.23 16.38 1.41
C GLU A 59 -6.62 16.41 2.08
N GLY A 60 -6.85 15.57 3.10
CA GLY A 60 -8.15 15.42 3.77
C GLY A 60 -9.11 14.50 2.99
N GLY A 61 -8.60 13.75 2.02
CA GLY A 61 -9.36 12.74 1.32
C GLY A 61 -9.71 11.58 2.25
N GLU A 62 -10.97 11.18 2.25
CA GLU A 62 -11.39 9.94 2.89
C GLU A 62 -11.20 8.79 1.90
N MET A 63 -10.33 7.84 2.24
CA MET A 63 -10.16 6.63 1.43
C MET A 63 -11.54 6.00 1.19
N PRO A 64 -11.88 5.65 -0.05
CA PRO A 64 -13.19 5.08 -0.32
C PRO A 64 -13.33 3.78 0.48
N CYS A 65 -14.11 3.84 1.56
CA CYS A 65 -14.70 2.65 2.16
C CYS A 65 -15.44 1.98 1.02
N LYS A 66 -15.09 0.75 0.66
CA LYS A 66 -15.84 0.04 -0.37
C LYS A 66 -17.27 -0.08 0.12
N THR A 67 -18.15 0.81 -0.35
CA THR A 67 -19.58 0.77 -0.09
C THR A 67 -20.08 -0.53 -0.70
N GLY A 68 -20.18 -1.56 0.14
CA GLY A 68 -20.99 -2.72 -0.17
C GLY A 68 -22.40 -2.21 -0.38
N ALA A 69 -22.96 -2.50 -1.56
CA ALA A 69 -24.32 -2.16 -1.92
C ALA A 69 -25.30 -2.51 -0.79
N THR A 70 -25.88 -1.50 -0.14
CA THR A 70 -27.14 -1.64 0.58
C THR A 70 -28.27 -1.57 -0.44
N ASN A 71 -28.58 -2.73 -1.03
CA ASN A 71 -29.93 -2.98 -1.51
C ASN A 71 -30.76 -3.37 -0.29
N GLU A 72 -31.59 -2.45 0.19
CA GLU A 72 -32.86 -2.76 0.84
C GLU A 72 -33.98 -2.05 0.08
#